data_AF-A0A5D3I098-F1
#
_entry.id   AF-A0A5D3I098-F1
#
_cell.length_a   1.000
_cell.length_b   1.000
_cell.length_c   1.000
_cell.angle_alpha   90.00
_cell.angle_beta   90.00
_cell.angle_gamma   90.00
#
_symmetry.space_group_name_H-M   'P 1'
#
loop_
_entity.id
_entity.type
_entity.pdbx_description
1 polymer ?
#
loop_
_entity_poly.entity_id
_entity_poly.type
_entity_poly.pdbx_seq_one_letter_code
_entity_poly.pdbx_strand_id
1 'polypeptide(L)'
;MTAVRRLLVIGIVIFFLGGLVAYQEARVNSGRQPVFLRVPGIMEPRVQLEPRLEKYYRGCGHTYPLPLPPGIKWQGSGKEEMTSLFPPAEGWHLRQEAGRLVATQEVDGLCPVCAPKRHLAVKDGLVAVYQGPAGTLGPLLKVTGLKISALPANWQSRIQAGEAEFNSEQELLEALDSLDEYR
;
A
#
# COMPACT_ATOMS: atom_id res chain seq x y z
N MET A 1 40.04 11.17 -82.29
CA MET A 1 38.86 11.15 -81.37
C MET A 1 38.58 9.73 -80.81
N THR A 2 39.60 8.96 -80.42
CA THR A 2 39.45 7.53 -80.05
C THR A 2 39.74 7.22 -78.57
N ALA A 3 40.54 8.05 -77.88
CA ALA A 3 40.91 7.83 -76.48
C ALA A 3 39.78 8.20 -75.49
N VAL A 4 39.10 9.32 -75.72
CA VAL A 4 38.00 9.80 -74.86
C VAL A 4 36.83 8.82 -74.84
N ARG A 5 36.49 8.21 -75.98
CA ARG A 5 35.42 7.23 -76.10
C ARG A 5 35.74 5.92 -75.34
N ARG A 6 37.03 5.54 -75.25
CA ARG A 6 37.45 4.35 -74.48
C ARG A 6 37.40 4.58 -72.97
N LEU A 7 37.81 5.76 -72.50
CA LEU A 7 37.71 6.14 -71.09
C LEU A 7 36.25 6.21 -70.61
N LEU A 8 35.36 6.72 -71.45
CA LEU A 8 33.93 6.82 -71.13
C LEU A 8 33.27 5.44 -71.04
N VAL A 9 33.64 4.49 -71.91
CA VAL A 9 33.16 3.10 -71.84
C VAL A 9 33.68 2.39 -70.60
N ILE A 10 34.95 2.58 -70.23
CA ILE A 10 35.53 1.98 -69.01
C ILE A 10 34.83 2.53 -67.76
N GLY A 11 34.58 3.84 -67.70
CA GLY A 11 33.85 4.46 -66.58
C GLY A 11 32.43 3.92 -66.43
N ILE A 12 31.72 3.73 -67.54
CA ILE A 12 30.36 3.14 -67.54
C ILE A 12 30.41 1.69 -67.01
N VAL A 13 31.37 0.89 -67.46
CA VAL A 13 31.50 -0.52 -67.00
C VAL A 13 31.79 -0.59 -65.50
N ILE A 14 32.66 0.29 -64.97
CA ILE A 14 32.95 0.36 -63.53
C ILE A 14 31.71 0.78 -62.73
N PHE A 15 30.94 1.75 -63.23
CA PHE A 15 29.70 2.19 -62.57
C PHE A 15 28.65 1.08 -62.52
N PHE A 16 28.47 0.32 -63.61
CA PHE A 16 27.56 -0.81 -63.63
C PHE A 16 28.04 -1.96 -62.72
N LEU A 17 29.33 -2.27 -62.70
CA LEU A 17 29.91 -3.27 -61.80
C LEU A 17 29.73 -2.88 -60.32
N GLY A 18 30.02 -1.63 -59.96
CA GLY A 18 29.82 -1.10 -58.61
C GLY A 18 28.35 -1.12 -58.19
N GLY A 19 27.44 -0.72 -59.08
CA GLY A 19 25.99 -0.77 -58.84
C GLY A 19 25.47 -2.19 -58.63
N LEU A 20 26.02 -3.17 -59.36
CA LEU A 20 25.61 -4.58 -59.26
C LEU A 20 26.08 -5.21 -57.95
N VAL A 21 27.28 -4.88 -57.46
CA VAL A 21 27.78 -5.30 -56.15
C VAL A 21 26.94 -4.70 -55.01
N ALA A 22 26.67 -3.39 -55.06
CA ALA A 22 25.84 -2.72 -54.05
C ALA A 22 24.41 -3.26 -54.01
N TYR A 23 23.84 -3.60 -55.17
CA TYR A 23 22.51 -4.23 -55.26
C TYR A 23 22.48 -5.63 -54.63
N GLN A 24 23.54 -6.43 -54.83
CA GLN A 24 23.64 -7.74 -54.21
C GLN A 24 23.76 -7.66 -52.68
N GLU A 25 24.61 -6.76 -52.15
CA GLU A 25 24.73 -6.55 -50.69
C GLU A 25 23.41 -6.10 -50.05
N ALA A 26 22.70 -5.16 -50.68
CA ALA A 26 21.40 -4.69 -50.18
C ALA A 26 20.35 -5.82 -50.10
N ARG A 27 20.37 -6.77 -51.05
CA ARG A 27 19.47 -7.93 -51.06
C ARG A 27 19.78 -8.93 -49.96
N VAL A 28 21.07 -9.14 -49.65
CA VAL A 28 21.51 -10.06 -48.58
C VAL A 28 21.11 -9.51 -47.20
N ASN A 29 21.17 -8.20 -47.00
CA ASN A 29 20.88 -7.58 -45.71
C ASN A 29 19.36 -7.48 -45.43
N SER A 30 18.54 -7.32 -46.48
CA SER A 30 17.08 -7.18 -46.36
C SER A 30 16.34 -8.48 -45.99
N GLY A 31 17.00 -9.64 -46.04
CA GLY A 31 16.39 -10.94 -45.78
C GLY A 31 16.45 -11.41 -44.32
N ARG A 32 17.17 -10.70 -43.44
CA ARG A 32 17.30 -11.08 -42.03
C ARG A 32 16.38 -10.22 -41.17
N GLN A 33 15.10 -10.58 -41.15
CA GLN A 33 14.28 -10.21 -39.99
C GLN A 33 14.93 -10.84 -38.75
N PRO A 34 15.12 -10.11 -37.65
CA PRO A 34 15.60 -10.71 -36.41
C PRO A 34 14.63 -11.84 -36.04
N VAL A 35 15.13 -13.06 -36.02
CA VAL A 35 14.37 -14.21 -35.54
C VAL A 35 14.22 -14.02 -34.03
N PHE A 36 13.04 -13.59 -33.60
CA PHE A 36 12.68 -13.64 -32.19
C PHE A 36 12.50 -15.12 -31.82
N LEU A 37 13.57 -15.73 -31.29
CA LEU A 37 13.50 -17.03 -30.64
C LEU A 37 12.58 -16.90 -29.42
N ARG A 38 11.29 -17.22 -29.58
CA ARG A 38 10.42 -17.57 -28.45
C ARG A 38 10.90 -18.92 -27.94
N VAL A 39 11.82 -18.92 -26.98
CA VAL A 39 12.24 -20.14 -26.29
C VAL A 39 11.09 -20.57 -25.38
N PRO A 40 10.39 -21.68 -25.68
CA PRO A 40 9.35 -22.20 -24.80
C PRO A 40 10.02 -22.73 -23.52
N GLY A 41 9.57 -22.27 -22.36
CA GLY A 41 10.11 -22.71 -21.07
C GLY A 41 11.01 -21.69 -20.35
N ILE A 42 11.29 -20.52 -20.93
CA ILE A 42 11.66 -19.36 -20.12
C ILE A 42 10.35 -18.91 -19.48
N MET A 43 10.12 -19.34 -18.23
CA MET A 43 9.09 -18.72 -17.39
C MET A 43 9.29 -17.21 -17.54
N GLU A 44 8.28 -16.50 -18.05
CA GLU A 44 8.28 -15.04 -18.04
C GLU A 44 8.77 -14.63 -16.65
N PRO A 45 9.78 -13.75 -16.54
CA PRO A 45 10.23 -13.32 -15.24
C PRO A 45 9.00 -12.74 -14.55
N ARG A 46 8.42 -13.49 -13.61
CA ARG A 46 7.33 -13.01 -12.78
C ARG A 46 7.93 -11.81 -12.09
N VAL A 47 7.58 -10.62 -12.56
CA VAL A 47 8.00 -9.36 -11.95
C VAL A 47 7.39 -9.39 -10.56
N GLN A 48 8.19 -9.82 -9.59
CA GLN A 48 7.77 -9.83 -8.20
C GLN A 48 7.74 -8.37 -7.77
N LEU A 49 6.52 -7.83 -7.70
CA LEU A 49 6.29 -6.49 -7.21
C LEU A 49 6.83 -6.37 -5.79
N GLU A 50 7.40 -5.21 -5.47
CA GLU A 50 7.87 -4.90 -4.11
C GLU A 50 6.74 -5.15 -3.10
N PRO A 51 7.01 -5.91 -2.02
CA PRO A 51 5.99 -6.28 -1.05
C PRO A 51 5.46 -5.06 -0.30
N ARG A 52 4.18 -5.12 0.10
CA ARG A 52 3.56 -4.09 0.95
C ARG A 52 3.52 -4.60 2.38
N LEU A 53 4.12 -3.86 3.30
CA LEU A 53 4.00 -4.14 4.73
C LEU A 53 2.96 -3.20 5.33
N GLU A 54 2.14 -3.76 6.21
CA GLU A 54 1.05 -3.04 6.86
C GLU A 54 0.94 -3.45 8.32
N LYS A 55 0.51 -2.55 9.18
CA LYS A 55 0.13 -2.82 10.56
C LYS A 55 -1.36 -2.58 10.75
N TYR A 56 -2.07 -3.58 11.23
CA TYR A 56 -3.50 -3.54 11.51
C TYR A 56 -3.74 -3.50 13.03
N TYR A 57 -4.47 -2.48 13.50
CA TYR A 57 -4.78 -2.29 14.92
C TYR A 57 -6.18 -2.81 15.22
N ARG A 58 -6.29 -3.91 15.96
CA ARG A 58 -7.58 -4.57 16.26
C ARG A 58 -8.55 -3.69 17.05
N GLY A 59 -8.04 -2.76 17.88
CA GLY A 59 -8.87 -1.90 18.72
C GLY A 59 -9.62 -0.81 17.95
N CYS A 60 -9.15 -0.40 16.78
CA CYS A 60 -9.80 0.63 15.96
C CYS A 60 -10.04 0.23 14.50
N GLY A 61 -9.54 -0.92 14.06
CA GLY A 61 -9.66 -1.40 12.68
C GLY A 61 -8.81 -0.64 11.66
N HIS A 62 -7.96 0.29 12.09
CA HIS A 62 -7.12 1.06 11.18
C HIS A 62 -5.87 0.29 10.73
N THR A 63 -5.49 0.50 9.47
CA THR A 63 -4.29 -0.08 8.86
C THR A 63 -3.30 1.03 8.50
N TYR A 64 -2.02 0.83 8.81
CA TYR A 64 -0.94 1.76 8.49
C TYR A 64 0.12 1.09 7.62
N PRO A 65 0.60 1.72 6.55
CA PRO A 65 1.72 1.20 5.79
C PRO A 65 3.00 1.25 6.64
N LEU A 66 3.79 0.19 6.56
CA LEU A 66 5.12 0.12 7.16
C LEU A 66 6.17 0.19 6.05
N PRO A 67 7.30 0.88 6.27
CA PRO A 67 8.41 0.82 5.35
C PRO A 67 9.02 -0.58 5.34
N LEU A 68 9.53 -0.99 4.18
CA LEU A 68 10.35 -2.19 4.07
C LEU A 68 11.65 -2.01 4.85
N PRO A 69 12.01 -2.96 5.74
CA PRO A 69 13.32 -2.95 6.37
C PRO A 69 14.43 -2.97 5.31
N PRO A 70 15.49 -2.16 5.47
CA PRO A 70 16.59 -2.13 4.52
C PRO A 70 17.30 -3.49 4.46
N GLY A 71 17.68 -3.91 3.26
CA GLY A 71 18.45 -5.14 3.05
C GLY A 71 17.65 -6.43 2.95
N ILE A 72 16.31 -6.38 3.06
CA ILE A 72 15.47 -7.53 2.71
C ILE A 72 15.57 -7.78 1.21
N LYS A 73 16.09 -8.94 0.82
CA LYS A 73 15.99 -9.45 -0.53
C LYS A 73 14.69 -10.24 -0.60
N TRP A 74 13.67 -9.73 -1.28
CA TRP A 74 12.40 -10.45 -1.49
C TRP A 74 12.31 -11.09 -2.88
N GLN A 75 13.18 -10.65 -3.80
CA GLN A 75 13.22 -11.13 -5.18
C GLN A 75 13.73 -12.59 -5.18
N GLY A 76 12.81 -13.53 -5.38
CA GLY A 76 13.13 -14.96 -5.39
C GLY A 76 13.08 -15.63 -4.01
N SER A 77 12.66 -14.91 -2.97
CA SER A 77 12.44 -15.51 -1.66
C SER A 77 11.31 -16.52 -1.70
N GLY A 78 11.59 -17.73 -1.21
CA GLY A 78 10.58 -18.78 -1.06
C GLY A 78 9.60 -18.44 0.06
N LYS A 79 8.47 -19.15 0.10
CA LYS A 79 7.47 -19.03 1.18
C LYS A 79 8.09 -19.17 2.58
N GLU A 80 9.10 -20.02 2.71
CA GLU A 80 9.82 -20.28 3.96
C GLU A 80 10.65 -19.08 4.43
N GLU A 81 11.38 -18.43 3.52
CA GLU A 81 12.19 -17.23 3.84
C GLU A 81 11.29 -16.06 4.25
N MET A 82 10.16 -15.87 3.56
CA MET A 82 9.14 -14.91 3.97
C MET A 82 8.54 -15.20 5.34
N THR A 83 8.31 -16.47 5.68
CA THR A 83 7.74 -16.85 6.97
C THR A 83 8.77 -16.63 8.09
N SER A 84 10.06 -16.74 7.80
CA SER A 84 11.12 -16.39 8.74
C SER A 84 11.24 -14.88 8.96
N LEU A 85 11.03 -14.07 7.92
CA LEU A 85 11.07 -12.61 8.00
C LEU A 85 9.81 -12.01 8.65
N PHE A 86 8.67 -12.67 8.47
CA PHE A 86 7.36 -12.25 8.96
C PHE A 86 6.68 -13.41 9.70
N PRO A 87 7.15 -13.71 10.93
CA PRO A 87 6.69 -14.88 11.67
C PRO A 87 5.24 -14.72 12.15
N PRO A 88 4.36 -15.72 11.92
CA PRO A 88 2.98 -15.69 12.43
C PRO A 88 2.88 -15.56 13.95
N ALA A 89 3.90 -16.03 14.68
CA ALA A 89 3.99 -15.89 16.14
C ALA A 89 4.05 -14.43 16.61
N GLU A 90 4.50 -13.50 15.75
CA GLU A 90 4.51 -12.06 16.02
C GLU A 90 3.28 -11.33 15.41
N GLY A 91 2.26 -12.08 15.01
CA GLY A 91 1.01 -11.55 14.45
C GLY A 91 1.08 -11.23 12.95
N TRP A 92 2.10 -11.72 12.24
CA TRP A 92 2.20 -11.51 10.79
C TRP A 92 1.34 -12.47 9.98
N HIS A 93 0.63 -11.92 9.00
CA HIS A 93 -0.16 -12.65 8.02
C HIS A 93 0.29 -12.25 6.62
N LEU A 94 0.62 -13.27 5.82
CA LEU A 94 1.07 -13.10 4.44
C LEU A 94 -0.07 -13.44 3.48
N ARG A 95 -0.41 -12.52 2.59
CA ARG A 95 -1.37 -12.74 1.49
C ARG A 95 -0.81 -12.26 0.16
N GLN A 96 -1.36 -12.79 -0.93
CA GLN A 96 -1.00 -12.37 -2.28
C GLN A 96 -2.17 -11.58 -2.87
N GLU A 97 -1.93 -10.32 -3.24
CA GLU A 97 -2.92 -9.41 -3.83
C GLU A 97 -2.36 -8.84 -5.13
N ALA A 98 -3.08 -9.02 -6.25
CA ALA A 98 -2.70 -8.45 -7.55
C ALA A 98 -1.23 -8.70 -7.97
N GLY A 99 -0.70 -9.89 -7.67
CA GLY A 99 0.69 -10.25 -7.99
C GLY A 99 1.74 -9.66 -7.03
N ARG A 100 1.32 -8.95 -5.98
CA ARG A 100 2.17 -8.43 -4.91
C ARG A 100 1.97 -9.23 -3.62
N LEU A 101 3.05 -9.44 -2.87
CA LEU A 101 2.98 -9.96 -1.50
C LEU A 101 2.58 -8.83 -0.55
N VAL A 102 1.56 -9.07 0.28
CA VAL A 102 1.13 -8.16 1.35
C VAL A 102 1.34 -8.85 2.69
N ALA A 103 2.18 -8.25 3.52
CA ALA A 103 2.45 -8.69 4.88
C ALA A 103 1.73 -7.76 5.84
N THR A 104 0.76 -8.28 6.60
CA THR A 104 0.01 -7.51 7.59
C THR A 104 0.36 -8.02 8.98
N GLN A 105 0.89 -7.13 9.82
CA GLN A 105 1.07 -7.39 11.25
C GLN A 105 -0.19 -6.96 11.99
N GLU A 106 -0.89 -7.91 12.60
CA GLU A 106 -1.97 -7.60 13.52
C GLU A 106 -1.42 -7.28 14.91
N VAL A 107 -1.87 -6.17 15.48
CA VAL A 107 -1.50 -5.74 16.82
C VAL A 107 -2.76 -5.45 17.64
N ASP A 108 -2.73 -5.82 18.91
CA ASP A 108 -3.78 -5.47 19.84
C ASP A 108 -3.70 -3.97 20.23
N GLY A 109 -4.86 -3.37 20.50
CA GLY A 109 -4.96 -1.97 20.92
C GLY A 109 -5.27 -0.98 19.79
N LEU A 110 -5.15 0.31 20.12
CA LEU A 110 -5.51 1.43 19.26
C LEU A 110 -4.28 1.95 18.50
N CYS A 111 -4.49 2.47 17.30
CA CYS A 111 -3.42 3.16 16.57
C CYS A 111 -3.03 4.49 17.26
N PRO A 112 -1.84 5.05 16.97
CA PRO A 112 -1.37 6.31 17.58
C PRO A 112 -2.33 7.50 17.42
N VAL A 113 -3.14 7.50 16.36
CA VAL A 113 -4.15 8.54 16.11
C VAL A 113 -5.41 8.35 16.95
N CYS A 114 -5.80 7.11 17.23
CA CYS A 114 -6.99 6.78 18.01
C CYS A 114 -6.72 6.69 19.51
N ALA A 115 -5.50 6.34 19.91
CA ALA A 115 -5.09 6.22 21.31
C ALA A 115 -5.35 7.47 22.19
N PRO A 116 -5.14 8.72 21.71
CA PRO A 116 -5.42 9.92 22.51
C PRO A 116 -6.92 10.26 22.58
N LYS A 117 -7.73 9.72 21.65
CA LYS A 117 -9.17 10.01 21.60
C LYS A 117 -9.90 9.41 22.79
N ARG A 118 -11.01 10.04 23.16
CA ARG A 118 -11.93 9.56 24.19
C ARG A 118 -13.34 9.63 23.63
N HIS A 119 -14.23 8.80 24.17
CA HIS A 119 -15.65 8.97 23.92
C HIS A 119 -16.47 8.68 25.16
N LEU A 120 -17.68 9.24 25.17
CA LEU A 120 -18.67 8.99 26.20
C LEU A 120 -19.67 7.95 25.71
N ALA A 121 -20.04 7.04 26.61
CA ALA A 121 -21.13 6.08 26.40
C ALA A 121 -21.91 5.87 27.69
N VAL A 122 -23.06 5.20 27.59
CA VAL A 122 -23.89 4.88 28.74
C VAL A 122 -23.42 3.58 29.38
N LYS A 123 -23.20 3.59 30.69
CA LYS A 123 -22.99 2.38 31.50
C LYS A 123 -23.83 2.48 32.77
N ASP A 124 -24.74 1.52 32.94
CA ASP A 124 -25.62 1.44 34.12
C ASP A 124 -26.41 2.75 34.40
N GLY A 125 -26.84 3.44 33.35
CA GLY A 125 -27.56 4.73 33.43
C GLY A 125 -26.67 5.95 33.73
N LEU A 126 -25.37 5.75 33.89
CA LEU A 126 -24.37 6.79 34.09
C LEU A 126 -23.55 7.03 32.82
N VAL A 127 -22.93 8.20 32.77
CA VAL A 127 -21.95 8.52 31.72
C VAL A 127 -20.62 7.84 32.04
N ALA A 128 -20.10 7.07 31.09
CA ALA A 128 -18.81 6.41 31.18
C ALA A 128 -17.85 6.91 30.08
N VAL A 129 -16.58 7.01 30.45
CA VAL A 129 -15.47 7.41 29.58
C VAL A 129 -14.75 6.18 29.09
N TYR A 130 -14.63 6.06 27.78
CA TYR A 130 -13.88 5.02 27.11
C TYR A 130 -12.70 5.60 26.34
N GLN A 131 -11.64 4.80 26.20
CA GLN A 131 -10.50 5.14 25.36
C GLN A 131 -10.82 4.83 23.89
N GLY A 132 -10.39 5.70 22.98
CA GLY A 132 -10.58 5.52 21.54
C GLY A 132 -11.75 6.32 20.98
N PRO A 133 -11.95 6.23 19.66
CA PRO A 133 -12.99 6.96 18.96
C PRO A 133 -14.40 6.45 19.31
N ALA A 134 -15.37 7.30 19.05
CA ALA A 134 -16.79 6.97 19.05
C ALA A 134 -17.08 5.68 18.26
N GLY A 135 -18.04 4.88 18.73
CA GLY A 135 -18.44 3.64 18.06
C GLY A 135 -17.47 2.46 18.21
N THR A 136 -16.36 2.61 18.95
CA THR A 136 -15.46 1.50 19.29
C THR A 136 -15.65 1.06 20.75
N LEU A 137 -15.61 -0.24 21.02
CA LEU A 137 -15.56 -0.77 22.40
C LEU A 137 -14.12 -0.78 22.90
N GLY A 138 -13.53 0.41 23.02
CA GLY A 138 -12.20 0.56 23.60
C GLY A 138 -12.21 0.32 25.12
N PRO A 139 -11.04 0.37 25.78
CA PRO A 139 -10.93 0.22 27.22
C PRO A 139 -11.81 1.21 28.00
N LEU A 140 -12.58 0.72 28.99
CA LEU A 140 -13.28 1.57 29.94
C LEU A 140 -12.26 2.25 30.86
N LEU A 141 -12.26 3.57 30.91
CA LEU A 141 -11.34 4.35 31.74
C LEU A 141 -11.99 4.77 33.06
N LYS A 142 -13.23 5.28 33.01
CA LYS A 142 -13.92 5.83 34.18
C LYS A 142 -15.43 5.75 34.03
N VAL A 143 -16.14 5.48 35.12
CA VAL A 143 -17.59 5.74 35.21
C VAL A 143 -17.75 7.02 36.03
N THR A 144 -18.49 8.00 35.51
CA THR A 144 -18.72 9.27 36.19
C THR A 144 -19.97 9.18 37.09
N GLY A 145 -20.19 10.18 37.93
CA GLY A 145 -21.42 10.32 38.71
C GLY A 145 -22.58 10.97 37.93
N LEU A 146 -22.36 11.37 36.68
CA LEU A 146 -23.37 12.06 35.88
C LEU A 146 -24.41 11.05 35.38
N LYS A 147 -25.67 11.28 35.76
CA LYS A 147 -26.80 10.51 35.24
C LYS A 147 -27.12 10.99 33.84
N ILE A 148 -27.25 10.06 32.89
CA ILE A 148 -27.60 10.41 31.51
C ILE A 148 -28.91 11.22 31.45
N SER A 149 -29.89 10.86 32.29
CA SER A 149 -31.20 11.52 32.34
C SER A 149 -31.17 12.97 32.84
N ALA A 150 -30.09 13.39 33.52
CA ALA A 150 -29.93 14.75 34.04
C ALA A 150 -29.26 15.69 33.02
N LEU A 151 -28.64 15.14 31.98
CA LEU A 151 -27.93 15.95 30.99
C LEU A 151 -28.90 16.66 30.02
N PRO A 152 -28.47 17.75 29.35
CA PRO A 152 -29.24 18.35 28.26
C PRO A 152 -29.57 17.34 27.14
N ALA A 153 -30.76 17.47 26.54
CA ALA A 153 -31.29 16.49 25.57
C ALA A 153 -30.35 16.22 24.38
N ASN A 154 -29.64 17.25 23.89
CA ASN A 154 -28.66 17.10 22.81
C ASN A 154 -27.49 16.17 23.23
N TRP A 155 -27.02 16.29 24.47
CA TRP A 155 -25.96 15.45 25.02
C TRP A 155 -26.44 14.02 25.26
N GLN A 156 -27.67 13.84 25.76
CA GLN A 156 -28.27 12.53 25.91
C GLN A 156 -28.26 11.77 24.57
N SER A 157 -28.79 12.40 23.51
CA SER A 157 -28.85 11.81 22.19
C SER A 157 -27.46 11.49 21.62
N ARG A 158 -26.50 12.41 21.73
CA ARG A 158 -25.13 12.20 21.22
C ARG A 158 -24.40 11.05 21.92
N ILE A 159 -24.52 10.95 23.25
CA ILE A 159 -23.88 9.88 24.02
C ILE A 159 -24.54 8.53 23.71
N GLN A 160 -25.87 8.50 23.60
CA GLN A 160 -26.62 7.27 23.28
C GLN A 160 -26.39 6.80 21.84
N ALA A 161 -26.22 7.73 20.89
CA ALA A 161 -25.86 7.43 19.51
C ALA A 161 -24.39 7.03 19.36
N GLY A 162 -23.58 7.18 20.41
CA GLY A 162 -22.14 6.90 20.37
C GLY A 162 -21.35 7.92 19.55
N GLU A 163 -21.81 9.17 19.46
CA GLU A 163 -21.22 10.26 18.67
C GLU A 163 -20.43 11.27 19.54
N ALA A 164 -20.42 11.06 20.85
CA ALA A 164 -19.73 11.93 21.81
C ALA A 164 -18.23 11.58 21.87
N GLU A 165 -17.49 11.97 20.83
CA GLU A 165 -16.03 11.81 20.71
C GLU A 165 -15.27 13.11 21.04
N PHE A 166 -14.06 12.93 21.57
CA PHE A 166 -13.09 13.97 21.90
C PHE A 166 -11.71 13.55 21.40
N ASN A 167 -10.93 14.52 20.91
CA ASN A 167 -9.60 14.28 20.34
C ASN A 167 -8.51 14.11 21.41
N SER A 168 -8.78 14.55 22.63
CA SER A 168 -7.85 14.47 23.75
C SER A 168 -8.58 14.32 25.08
N GLU A 169 -7.83 13.96 26.12
CA GLU A 169 -8.34 13.96 27.49
C GLU A 169 -8.71 15.37 27.98
N GLN A 170 -7.96 16.39 27.58
CA GLN A 170 -8.26 17.77 27.96
C GLN A 170 -9.63 18.22 27.42
N GLU A 171 -9.90 17.97 26.14
CA GLU A 171 -11.18 18.31 25.50
C GLU A 171 -12.36 17.58 26.18
N LEU A 172 -12.15 16.32 26.57
CA LEU A 172 -13.12 15.56 27.36
C LEU A 172 -13.37 16.21 28.73
N LEU A 173 -12.32 16.62 29.44
CA LEU A 173 -12.44 17.23 30.77
C LEU A 173 -13.19 18.56 30.70
N GLU A 174 -12.85 19.42 29.74
CA GLU A 174 -13.56 20.69 29.50
C GLU A 174 -15.06 20.45 29.24
N ALA A 175 -15.41 19.42 28.48
CA ALA A 175 -16.80 19.05 28.26
C ALA A 175 -17.48 18.49 29.51
N LEU A 176 -16.80 17.67 30.31
CA LEU A 176 -17.34 17.13 31.55
C LEU A 176 -17.57 18.22 32.60
N ASP A 177 -16.66 19.19 32.71
CA ASP A 177 -16.81 20.33 33.62
C ASP A 177 -18.05 21.16 33.25
N SER A 178 -18.26 21.41 31.95
CA SER A 178 -19.50 22.07 31.48
C SER A 178 -20.76 21.25 31.77
N LEU A 179 -20.69 19.92 31.78
CA LEU A 179 -21.84 19.05 32.05
C LEU A 179 -22.16 18.93 33.54
N ASP A 180 -21.16 19.05 34.42
CA ASP A 180 -21.36 18.98 35.88
C ASP A 180 -22.14 20.19 36.41
N GLU A 181 -22.18 21.31 35.68
CA GLU A 181 -23.04 22.46 36.00
C GLU A 181 -24.55 22.14 35.96
N TYR A 182 -24.95 21.05 35.30
CA TYR A 182 -26.36 20.64 35.17
C TYR A 182 -26.81 19.62 36.22
N ARG A 183 -25.92 19.27 37.17
CA ARG A 183 -26.19 18.28 38.21
C ARG A 183 -27.09 18.80 39.33
#